data_AF-A0A552Q9M6-F1
#
_entry.id   AF-A0A552Q9M6-F1
#
_cell.length_a   1.000
_cell.length_b   1.000
_cell.length_c   1.000
_cell.angle_alpha   90.00
_cell.angle_beta   90.00
_cell.angle_gamma   90.00
#
_symmetry.space_group_name_H-M   'P 1'
#
loop_
_entity.id
_entity.type
_entity.pdbx_description
1 polymer ?
#
loop_
_entity_poly.entity_id
_entity_poly.type
_entity_poly.pdbx_seq_one_letter_code
_entity_poly.pdbx_strand_id
1 'polypeptide(L)'
;MTTDSIQVTAEEIVQFRAELADNPQALAELDMIDRCDGDLEYAAIRLARRSNIDTVRAEGEGFWQQAITQARQLICHDHIRQDIAPDILGGLVGLFITSGNPILEVVATTLAIYIVRKRLDNFCS
;
A
#
# COMPACT_ATOMS: atom_id res chain seq x y z
N MET A 1 20.25 3.54 7.10
CA MET A 1 19.04 4.13 6.52
C MET A 1 17.96 3.07 6.64
N THR A 2 16.84 3.41 7.28
CA THR A 2 15.83 2.49 7.83
C THR A 2 15.15 1.62 6.77
N THR A 3 15.72 0.43 6.52
CA THR A 3 15.17 -0.60 5.61
C THR A 3 13.98 -1.35 6.23
N ASP A 4 13.71 -1.18 7.52
CA ASP A 4 12.76 -2.04 8.27
C ASP A 4 11.28 -1.89 7.86
N SER A 5 10.87 -0.76 7.28
CA SER A 5 9.43 -0.52 7.00
C SER A 5 8.96 -1.04 5.63
N ILE A 6 9.87 -1.35 4.70
CA ILE A 6 9.53 -1.80 3.34
C ILE A 6 9.67 -3.30 3.13
N GLN A 7 10.23 -4.02 4.10
CA GLN A 7 10.39 -5.47 4.07
C GLN A 7 9.33 -6.12 4.97
N VAL A 8 8.61 -7.10 4.45
CA VAL A 8 7.68 -7.95 5.23
C VAL A 8 8.08 -9.41 5.18
N THR A 9 7.77 -10.15 6.25
CA THR A 9 8.04 -11.60 6.31
C THR A 9 6.88 -12.42 5.75
N ALA A 10 7.13 -13.70 5.46
CA ALA A 10 6.09 -14.62 5.03
C ALA A 10 4.97 -14.77 6.08
N GLU A 11 5.31 -14.76 7.37
CA GLU A 11 4.33 -14.83 8.47
C GLU A 11 3.44 -13.58 8.51
N GLU A 12 4.02 -12.39 8.30
CA GLU A 12 3.26 -11.14 8.21
C GLU A 12 2.32 -11.16 6.99
N ILE A 13 2.79 -11.66 5.84
CA ILE A 13 1.94 -11.83 4.65
C ILE A 13 0.75 -12.76 4.94
N VAL A 14 0.95 -13.85 5.67
CA VAL A 14 -0.16 -14.75 6.08
C VAL A 14 -1.17 -14.03 6.97
N GLN A 15 -0.70 -13.18 7.90
CA GLN A 15 -1.58 -12.37 8.74
C GLN A 15 -2.37 -11.35 7.91
N PHE A 16 -1.72 -10.64 7.00
CA PHE A 16 -2.40 -9.68 6.12
C PHE A 16 -3.42 -10.35 5.19
N ARG A 17 -3.16 -11.58 4.72
CA ARG A 17 -4.16 -12.36 3.96
C ARG A 17 -5.41 -12.67 4.77
N ALA A 18 -5.26 -12.94 6.07
CA ALA A 18 -6.40 -13.19 6.95
C ALA A 18 -7.21 -11.92 7.22
N GLU A 19 -6.53 -10.78 7.42
CA GLU A 19 -7.16 -9.47 7.64
C GLU A 19 -7.87 -8.95 6.38
N LEU A 20 -7.30 -9.18 5.20
CA LEU A 20 -7.83 -8.70 3.90
C LEU A 20 -8.56 -9.79 3.10
N ALA A 21 -9.05 -10.84 3.76
CA ALA A 21 -9.62 -12.03 3.11
C ALA A 21 -10.81 -11.71 2.18
N ASP A 22 -11.56 -10.65 2.49
CA ASP A 22 -12.73 -10.21 1.71
C ASP A 22 -12.38 -9.28 0.54
N ASN A 23 -11.09 -8.93 0.36
CA ASN A 23 -10.64 -8.05 -0.71
C ASN A 23 -9.79 -8.82 -1.75
N PRO A 24 -10.38 -9.24 -2.89
CA PRO A 24 -9.66 -10.05 -3.88
C PRO A 24 -8.51 -9.31 -4.55
N GLN A 25 -8.61 -7.98 -4.70
CA GLN A 25 -7.51 -7.17 -5.20
C GLN A 25 -6.34 -7.19 -4.23
N ALA A 26 -6.62 -7.02 -2.93
CA ALA A 26 -5.58 -7.05 -1.91
C ALA A 26 -4.88 -8.41 -1.82
N LEU A 27 -5.63 -9.51 -1.97
CA LEU A 27 -5.05 -10.85 -2.04
C LEU A 27 -4.11 -11.02 -3.25
N ALA A 28 -4.48 -10.48 -4.40
CA ALA A 28 -3.63 -10.51 -5.60
C ALA A 28 -2.36 -9.64 -5.43
N GLU A 29 -2.46 -8.51 -4.75
CA GLU A 29 -1.31 -7.67 -4.41
C GLU A 29 -0.41 -8.37 -3.37
N LEU A 30 -0.97 -9.06 -2.37
CA LEU A 30 -0.21 -9.88 -1.40
C LEU A 30 0.54 -11.04 -2.08
N ASP A 31 -0.04 -11.66 -3.11
CA ASP A 31 0.66 -12.62 -3.95
C ASP A 31 1.84 -11.99 -4.71
N MET A 32 1.73 -10.72 -5.11
CA MET A 32 2.87 -10.01 -5.70
C MET A 32 3.95 -9.73 -4.67
N ILE A 33 3.59 -9.28 -3.46
CA ILE A 33 4.52 -8.99 -2.37
C ILE A 33 5.32 -10.25 -2.02
N ASP A 34 4.65 -11.39 -1.89
CA ASP A 34 5.29 -12.68 -1.62
C ASP A 34 6.28 -13.08 -2.73
N ARG A 35 5.89 -12.93 -4.01
CA ARG A 35 6.79 -13.17 -5.16
C ARG A 35 7.95 -12.19 -5.28
N CYS A 36 7.88 -11.07 -4.56
CA CYS A 36 8.92 -10.05 -4.49
C CYS A 36 9.71 -10.18 -3.17
N ASP A 37 9.70 -11.37 -2.56
CA ASP A 37 10.39 -11.67 -1.31
C ASP A 37 10.02 -10.71 -0.17
N GLY A 38 8.79 -10.19 -0.16
CA GLY A 38 8.31 -9.26 0.85
C GLY A 38 8.76 -7.81 0.67
N ASP A 39 9.41 -7.44 -0.44
CA ASP A 39 9.78 -6.06 -0.74
C ASP A 39 8.57 -5.26 -1.27
N LEU A 40 8.04 -4.35 -0.44
CA LEU A 40 6.85 -3.56 -0.74
C LEU A 40 7.07 -2.57 -1.90
N GLU A 41 8.25 -1.93 -1.96
CA GLU A 41 8.57 -0.96 -3.01
C GLU A 41 8.75 -1.67 -4.35
N TYR A 42 9.50 -2.77 -4.36
CA TYR A 42 9.70 -3.56 -5.56
C TYR A 42 8.38 -4.17 -6.05
N ALA A 43 7.54 -4.70 -5.14
CA ALA A 43 6.20 -5.18 -5.48
C ALA A 43 5.32 -4.06 -6.09
N ALA A 44 5.35 -2.86 -5.52
CA ALA A 44 4.61 -1.71 -6.05
C ALA A 44 5.04 -1.35 -7.48
N ILE A 45 6.35 -1.33 -7.76
CA ILE A 45 6.88 -1.10 -9.11
C ILE A 45 6.41 -2.21 -10.08
N ARG A 46 6.38 -3.47 -9.63
CA ARG A 46 5.91 -4.61 -10.44
C ARG A 46 4.41 -4.54 -10.73
N LEU A 47 3.59 -4.12 -9.77
CA LEU A 47 2.16 -3.87 -9.95
C LEU A 47 1.92 -2.74 -10.96
N ALA A 48 2.61 -1.62 -10.78
CA ALA A 48 2.53 -0.45 -11.65
C ALA A 48 2.89 -0.79 -13.11
N ARG A 49 3.98 -1.55 -13.33
CA ARG A 49 4.39 -2.02 -14.66
C ARG A 49 3.42 -2.99 -15.31
N ARG A 50 2.66 -3.77 -14.51
CA ARG A 50 1.62 -4.68 -15.00
C ARG A 50 0.29 -3.98 -15.26
N SER A 51 0.11 -2.77 -14.73
CA SER A 51 -1.09 -1.98 -15.01
C SER A 51 -1.14 -1.58 -16.49
N ASN A 52 -2.34 -1.58 -17.06
CA ASN A 52 -2.59 -1.07 -18.40
C ASN A 52 -2.87 0.45 -18.40
N ILE A 53 -2.53 1.15 -17.32
CA ILE A 53 -2.83 2.56 -17.13
C ILE A 53 -1.56 3.36 -17.43
N ASP A 54 -1.57 4.14 -18.52
CA ASP A 54 -0.40 4.90 -18.97
C ASP A 54 0.14 5.85 -17.88
N THR A 55 -0.75 6.48 -17.10
CA THR A 55 -0.37 7.39 -16.00
C THR A 55 0.25 6.68 -14.80
N VAL A 56 0.10 5.35 -14.71
CA VAL A 56 0.63 4.53 -13.61
C VAL A 56 1.88 3.77 -14.04
N ARG A 57 2.23 3.74 -15.33
CA ARG A 57 3.44 3.07 -15.80
C ARG A 57 4.67 3.60 -15.06
N ALA A 58 5.28 2.73 -14.26
CA ALA A 58 6.47 3.07 -13.51
C ALA A 58 7.70 3.07 -14.43
N GLU A 59 8.02 4.25 -14.99
CA GLU A 59 9.28 4.52 -15.66
C GLU A 59 10.35 4.92 -14.63
N GLY A 60 10.91 3.94 -13.93
CA GLY A 60 12.13 4.13 -13.13
C GLY A 60 11.94 4.67 -11.71
N GLU A 61 13.05 5.16 -11.15
CA GLU A 61 13.22 5.60 -9.77
C GLU A 61 12.23 6.73 -9.40
N GLY A 62 11.55 6.60 -8.26
CA GLY A 62 10.67 7.66 -7.72
C GLY A 62 9.17 7.36 -7.71
N PHE A 63 8.71 6.31 -8.40
CA PHE A 63 7.29 5.90 -8.37
C PHE A 63 6.77 5.66 -6.94
N TRP A 64 7.56 4.98 -6.10
CA TRP A 64 7.20 4.73 -4.71
C TRP A 64 7.06 6.03 -3.90
N GLN A 65 7.97 6.97 -4.11
CA GLN A 65 7.93 8.28 -3.46
C GLN A 65 6.72 9.11 -3.93
N GLN A 66 6.32 8.98 -5.20
CA GLN A 66 5.11 9.59 -5.73
C GLN A 66 3.85 9.01 -5.05
N ALA A 67 3.74 7.68 -4.94
CA ALA A 67 2.64 7.02 -4.25
C ALA A 67 2.54 7.46 -2.78
N ILE A 68 3.67 7.50 -2.06
CA ILE A 68 3.72 8.02 -0.68
C ILE A 68 3.22 9.46 -0.59
N THR A 69 3.66 10.32 -1.51
CA THR A 69 3.26 11.74 -1.52
C THR A 69 1.76 11.88 -1.72
N GLN A 70 1.17 11.10 -2.63
CA GLN A 70 -0.26 11.11 -2.90
C GLN A 70 -1.08 10.52 -1.75
N ALA A 71 -0.60 9.46 -1.11
CA ALA A 71 -1.26 8.91 0.08
C ALA A 71 -1.26 9.94 1.22
N ARG A 72 -0.15 10.67 1.45
CA ARG A 72 -0.13 11.74 2.46
C ARG A 72 -1.18 12.81 2.19
N GLN A 73 -1.30 13.24 0.94
CA GLN A 73 -2.32 14.22 0.54
C GLN A 73 -3.75 13.72 0.77
N LEU A 74 -3.97 12.41 0.76
CA LEU A 74 -5.28 11.83 1.01
C LEU A 74 -5.55 11.63 2.51
N ILE A 75 -4.62 11.01 3.23
CA ILE A 75 -4.89 10.41 4.55
C ILE A 75 -4.39 11.24 5.74
N CYS A 76 -3.51 12.22 5.53
CA CYS A 76 -2.93 13.00 6.63
C CYS A 76 -3.80 14.21 7.00
N HIS A 77 -5.06 13.89 7.32
CA HIS A 77 -6.05 14.82 7.84
C HIS A 77 -6.61 14.26 9.16
N ASP A 78 -6.98 15.14 10.09
CA ASP A 78 -7.32 14.77 11.48
C ASP A 78 -8.44 13.72 11.63
N HIS A 79 -9.34 13.62 10.64
CA HIS A 79 -10.51 12.74 10.69
C HIS A 79 -10.24 11.30 10.23
N ILE A 80 -9.23 11.09 9.37
CA ILE A 80 -9.08 9.82 8.63
C ILE A 80 -8.87 8.63 9.57
N ARG A 81 -8.11 8.81 10.66
CA ARG A 81 -7.87 7.73 11.64
C ARG A 81 -9.17 7.23 12.28
N GLN A 82 -10.12 8.14 12.53
CA GLN A 82 -11.40 7.78 13.12
C GLN A 82 -12.27 7.03 12.12
N ASP A 83 -12.19 7.40 10.84
CA ASP A 83 -12.98 6.80 9.76
C ASP A 83 -12.54 5.37 9.41
N ILE A 84 -11.26 5.05 9.59
CA ILE A 84 -10.69 3.72 9.29
C ILE A 84 -10.53 2.84 10.54
N ALA A 85 -11.00 3.26 11.72
CA ALA A 85 -11.00 2.41 12.91
C ALA A 85 -12.25 1.50 12.95
N PRO A 86 -12.16 0.26 13.48
CA PRO A 86 -11.01 -0.37 14.11
C PRO A 86 -10.03 -1.08 13.14
N ASP A 87 -10.42 -1.30 11.89
CA ASP A 87 -9.63 -1.99 10.86
C ASP A 87 -8.82 -1.02 10.00
N ILE A 88 -7.66 -0.62 10.51
CA ILE A 88 -6.82 0.40 9.88
C ILE A 88 -6.29 -0.11 8.52
N LEU A 89 -5.88 -1.37 8.42
CA LEU A 89 -5.30 -1.90 7.18
C LEU A 89 -6.38 -1.99 6.09
N GLY A 90 -7.51 -2.64 6.38
CA GLY A 90 -8.62 -2.75 5.44
C GLY A 90 -9.21 -1.38 5.08
N GLY A 91 -9.33 -0.49 6.04
CA GLY A 91 -9.77 0.88 5.83
C GLY A 91 -8.86 1.69 4.89
N LEU A 92 -7.53 1.58 5.05
CA LEU A 92 -6.57 2.22 4.13
C LEU A 92 -6.65 1.64 2.73
N VAL A 93 -6.70 0.31 2.60
CA VAL A 93 -6.83 -0.36 1.29
C VAL A 93 -8.10 0.09 0.59
N GLY A 94 -9.24 0.08 1.29
CA GLY A 94 -10.52 0.53 0.74
C GLY A 94 -10.49 2.00 0.33
N LEU A 95 -9.91 2.87 1.16
CA LEU A 95 -9.76 4.29 0.85
C LEU A 95 -8.91 4.52 -0.40
N PHE A 96 -7.79 3.80 -0.55
CA PHE A 96 -6.93 3.94 -1.74
C PHE A 96 -7.62 3.46 -3.01
N ILE A 97 -8.27 2.29 -2.97
CA ILE A 97 -9.04 1.74 -4.11
C ILE A 97 -10.16 2.70 -4.53
N THR A 98 -10.84 3.33 -3.58
CA THR A 98 -12.01 4.19 -3.87
C THR A 98 -11.66 5.68 -4.07
N SER A 99 -10.39 6.05 -3.91
CA SER A 99 -9.94 7.45 -3.99
C SER A 99 -10.08 8.11 -5.37
N GLY A 100 -10.28 7.31 -6.43
CA GLY A 100 -10.22 7.78 -7.82
C GLY A 100 -8.80 8.13 -8.29
N ASN A 101 -7.78 7.87 -7.47
CA ASN A 101 -6.38 8.03 -7.83
C ASN A 101 -5.82 6.70 -8.35
N PRO A 102 -5.47 6.60 -9.65
CA PRO A 102 -5.07 5.33 -10.25
C PRO A 102 -3.73 4.81 -9.73
N ILE A 103 -2.85 5.68 -9.23
CA ILE A 103 -1.59 5.23 -8.61
C ILE A 103 -1.88 4.56 -7.28
N LEU A 104 -2.70 5.19 -6.43
CA LEU A 104 -3.07 4.64 -5.12
C LEU A 104 -3.88 3.36 -5.26
N GLU A 105 -4.77 3.28 -6.24
CA GLU A 105 -5.55 2.07 -6.52
C GLU A 105 -4.64 0.88 -6.85
N VAL A 106 -3.64 1.05 -7.72
CA VAL A 106 -2.77 -0.05 -8.18
C VAL A 106 -1.81 -0.57 -7.11
N VAL A 107 -1.53 0.23 -6.08
CA VAL A 107 -0.56 -0.09 -5.02
C VAL A 107 -1.18 -0.02 -3.63
N ALA A 108 -2.49 -0.16 -3.55
CA ALA A 108 -3.27 0.09 -2.34
C ALA A 108 -2.75 -0.72 -1.15
N THR A 109 -2.49 -2.01 -1.36
CA THR A 109 -2.09 -2.94 -0.31
C THR A 109 -0.63 -2.74 0.10
N THR A 110 0.29 -2.57 -0.86
CA THR A 110 1.70 -2.33 -0.54
C THR A 110 1.87 -1.04 0.27
N LEU A 111 1.13 0.01 -0.09
CA LEU A 111 1.19 1.30 0.57
C LEU A 111 0.50 1.27 1.94
N ALA A 112 -0.66 0.62 2.05
CA ALA A 112 -1.35 0.46 3.33
C ALA A 112 -0.50 -0.31 4.35
N ILE A 113 0.13 -1.41 3.96
CA ILE A 113 1.06 -2.16 4.82
C ILE A 113 2.23 -1.27 5.26
N TYR A 114 2.85 -0.54 4.33
CA TYR A 114 3.93 0.40 4.65
C TYR A 114 3.51 1.43 5.71
N ILE A 115 2.31 2.00 5.58
CA ILE A 115 1.77 3.00 6.51
C ILE A 115 1.49 2.38 7.89
N VAL A 116 0.87 1.20 7.93
CA VAL A 116 0.58 0.48 9.18
C VAL A 116 1.88 0.15 9.92
N ARG A 117 2.90 -0.35 9.21
CA ARG A 117 4.23 -0.64 9.78
C ARG A 117 4.92 0.60 10.30
N LYS A 118 4.86 1.71 9.56
CA LYS A 118 5.42 2.99 9.99
C LYS A 118 4.64 3.61 11.15
N ARG A 119 3.39 3.18 11.36
CA ARG A 119 2.32 3.82 12.14
C ARG A 119 1.85 5.11 11.47
N LEU A 120 0.54 5.30 11.40
CA LEU A 120 -0.10 6.43 10.71
C LEU A 120 0.44 7.80 11.17
N ASP A 121 0.57 8.00 12.48
CA ASP A 121 1.05 9.28 13.04
C ASP A 121 2.47 9.63 12.57
N ASN A 122 3.37 8.64 12.53
CA ASN A 122 4.74 8.82 12.04
C ASN A 122 4.80 8.98 10.51
N PHE A 123 3.82 8.43 9.78
CA PHE A 123 3.72 8.60 8.34
C PHE A 123 3.31 10.02 7.97
N CYS A 124 2.42 10.62 8.76
CA CYS A 124 1.86 11.96 8.56
C CYS A 124 2.65 13.10 9.24
N SER A 125 3.67 12.76 10.01
CA SER A 125 4.64 13.73 10.55
C SER A 125 5.63 14.24 9.51
#